data_AF-A0A2M7RW52-F1
#
_entry.id   AF-A0A2M7RW52-F1
#
_cell.length_a   1.000
_cell.length_b   1.000
_cell.length_c   1.000
_cell.angle_alpha   90.00
_cell.angle_beta   90.00
_cell.angle_gamma   90.00
#
_symmetry.space_group_name_H-M   'P 1'
#
loop_
_entity.id
_entity.type
_entity.pdbx_description
1 polymer ?
#
loop_
_entity_poly.entity_id
_entity_poly.type
_entity_poly.pdbx_seq_one_letter_code
_entity_poly.pdbx_strand_id
1 'polypeptide(L)'
;PFSEFISADLKSFTSHLDLPLAVIASTVGIIGICLAYVFYKKENNLSEKATQLFGAFYQWTFHKFYFDEIYLFITKKIIFGILAAAIAWFDKYVVDAFMIGVGNVTMAFSNQIKGIQSGKVQDYAMAFVGGVVVLAMVVFYIWIN
;
A
#
# COMPACT_ATOMS: atom_id res chain seq x y z
N PRO A 1 33.43 23.24 15.40
CA PRO A 1 33.28 23.36 16.87
C PRO A 1 32.04 22.65 17.44
N PHE A 2 30.86 22.69 16.81
CA PHE A 2 29.66 22.00 17.31
C PHE A 2 29.62 20.48 17.03
N SER A 3 30.40 20.01 16.05
CA SER A 3 30.49 18.60 15.66
C SER A 3 31.14 17.73 16.73
N GLU A 4 32.04 18.29 17.53
CA GLU A 4 32.80 17.60 18.58
C GLU A 4 31.91 17.08 19.72
N PHE A 5 30.77 17.74 19.96
CA PHE A 5 29.82 17.37 21.02
C PHE A 5 28.79 16.31 20.59
N ILE A 6 28.74 15.94 19.29
CA ILE A 6 27.68 15.08 18.73
C ILE A 6 28.26 13.83 18.04
N SER A 7 29.55 13.83 17.69
CA SER A 7 30.21 12.67 17.08
C SER A 7 30.51 11.57 18.10
N ALA A 8 30.04 10.35 17.83
CA ALA A 8 30.19 9.17 18.70
C ALA A 8 31.65 8.83 19.08
N ASP A 9 32.61 9.27 18.28
CA ASP A 9 34.05 8.96 18.44
C ASP A 9 34.88 10.08 19.10
N LEU A 10 34.28 11.20 19.56
CA LEU A 10 34.98 12.34 20.21
C LEU A 10 36.17 12.92 19.42
N LYS A 11 36.26 12.66 18.11
CA LYS A 11 37.26 13.26 17.21
C LYS A 11 36.60 14.36 16.39
N SER A 12 37.27 15.51 16.31
CA SER A 12 36.81 16.63 15.48
C SER A 12 36.71 16.18 14.02
N PHE A 13 35.52 16.34 13.42
CA PHE A 13 35.34 16.26 11.96
C PHE A 13 36.00 17.51 11.35
N THR A 14 37.33 17.55 11.37
CA THR A 14 38.10 18.55 10.63
C THR A 14 37.99 18.15 9.17
N SER A 15 36.98 18.66 8.48
CA SER A 15 36.91 18.66 7.02
C SER A 15 38.09 19.49 6.50
N HIS A 16 39.28 18.92 6.53
CA HIS A 16 40.44 19.48 5.86
C HIS A 16 40.04 19.58 4.39
N LEU A 17 40.07 20.80 3.86
CA LEU A 17 39.92 21.00 2.44
C LEU A 17 41.11 20.29 1.81
N ASP A 18 40.85 19.09 1.28
CA ASP A 18 41.82 18.36 0.47
C ASP A 18 41.98 19.15 -0.83
N LEU A 19 42.80 20.19 -0.77
CA LEU A 19 43.16 21.05 -1.89
C LEU A 19 43.50 20.24 -3.14
N PRO A 20 44.24 19.10 -3.05
CA PRO A 20 44.45 18.23 -4.21
C PRO A 20 43.16 17.69 -4.82
N LEU A 21 42.23 17.18 -4.00
CA LEU A 21 40.95 16.64 -4.45
C LEU A 21 40.07 17.73 -5.07
N ALA A 22 40.02 18.91 -4.44
CA ALA A 22 39.26 20.05 -4.93
C ALA A 22 39.77 20.55 -6.29
N VAL A 23 41.10 20.64 -6.46
CA VAL A 23 41.73 21.03 -7.73
C VAL A 23 41.47 19.98 -8.82
N ILE A 24 41.57 18.69 -8.49
CA ILE A 24 41.29 17.61 -9.44
C ILE A 24 39.82 17.66 -9.88
N ALA A 25 38.87 17.73 -8.94
CA ALA A 25 37.44 17.77 -9.24
C ALA A 25 37.05 18.98 -10.10
N SER A 26 37.58 20.17 -9.76
CA SER A 26 37.33 21.40 -10.51
C SER A 26 37.90 21.30 -11.94
N THR A 27 39.13 20.79 -12.08
CA THR A 27 39.78 20.63 -13.38
C THR A 27 39.02 19.64 -14.27
N VAL A 28 38.58 18.49 -13.73
CA VAL A 28 37.76 17.51 -14.47
C VAL A 28 36.43 18.12 -14.90
N GLY A 29 35.78 18.92 -14.02
CA GLY A 29 34.57 19.65 -14.36
C GLY A 29 34.77 20.64 -15.53
N ILE A 30 35.85 21.42 -15.49
CA ILE A 30 36.20 22.37 -16.56
C ILE A 30 36.44 21.63 -17.88
N ILE A 31 37.18 20.51 -17.86
CA ILE A 31 37.40 19.67 -19.04
C ILE A 31 36.06 19.17 -19.60
N GLY A 32 35.14 18.71 -18.75
CA GLY A 32 33.80 18.27 -19.17
C GLY A 32 33.00 19.38 -19.86
N ILE A 33 33.03 20.59 -19.33
CA ILE A 33 32.38 21.76 -19.94
C ILE A 33 33.01 22.11 -21.29
N CYS A 34 34.34 22.11 -21.37
CA CYS A 34 35.07 22.35 -22.62
C CYS A 34 34.72 21.30 -23.69
N LEU A 35 34.65 20.02 -23.31
CA LEU A 35 34.23 18.94 -24.22
C LEU A 35 32.79 19.14 -24.70
N ALA A 36 31.85 19.43 -23.80
CA ALA A 36 30.47 19.71 -24.19
C ALA A 36 30.37 20.91 -25.15
N TYR A 37 31.12 21.98 -24.90
CA TYR A 37 31.14 23.14 -25.78
C TYR A 37 31.64 22.79 -27.20
N VAL A 38 32.68 21.97 -27.32
CA VAL A 38 33.20 21.52 -28.62
C VAL A 38 32.20 20.63 -29.36
N PHE A 39 31.48 19.76 -28.64
CA PHE A 39 30.50 18.84 -29.22
C PHE A 39 29.21 19.54 -29.68
N TYR A 40 28.75 20.58 -28.97
CA TYR A 40 27.42 21.17 -29.18
C TYR A 40 27.41 22.56 -29.81
N LYS A 41 28.44 23.40 -29.65
CA LYS A 41 28.40 24.79 -30.17
C LYS A 41 28.83 24.91 -31.63
N LYS A 42 29.74 24.07 -32.09
CA LYS A 42 30.23 24.10 -33.49
C LYS A 42 29.49 23.03 -34.28
N GLU A 43 28.91 23.38 -35.43
CA GLU A 43 28.37 22.39 -36.37
C GLU A 43 29.48 21.38 -36.70
N ASN A 44 29.32 20.17 -36.19
CA ASN A 44 30.35 19.14 -36.28
C ASN A 44 29.71 17.76 -36.21
N ASN A 45 30.18 16.84 -37.05
CA ASN A 45 29.67 15.47 -37.13
C ASN A 45 30.22 14.56 -36.01
N LEU A 46 30.91 15.13 -35.00
CA LEU A 46 31.47 14.38 -33.88
C LEU A 46 30.40 13.79 -32.97
N SER A 47 29.29 14.52 -32.76
CA SER A 47 28.16 14.02 -31.97
C SER A 47 27.55 12.77 -32.65
N GLU A 48 27.37 12.82 -33.97
CA GLU A 48 26.82 11.73 -34.76
C GLU A 48 27.75 10.50 -34.79
N LYS A 49 29.06 10.71 -34.94
CA LYS A 49 30.07 9.65 -34.85
C LYS A 49 30.13 9.01 -33.45
N ALA A 50 30.00 9.81 -32.40
CA ALA A 50 29.93 9.29 -31.04
C ALA A 50 28.66 8.46 -30.83
N THR A 51 27.51 8.89 -31.34
CA THR A 51 26.27 8.10 -31.33
C THR A 51 26.44 6.77 -32.07
N GLN A 52 27.13 6.73 -33.21
CA GLN A 52 27.41 5.50 -33.95
C GLN A 52 28.38 4.56 -33.20
N LEU A 53 29.43 5.12 -32.58
CA LEU A 53 30.41 4.35 -31.79
C LEU A 53 29.79 3.73 -30.54
N PHE A 54 28.95 4.49 -29.84
CA PHE A 54 28.32 4.06 -28.59
C PHE A 54 26.92 3.47 -28.79
N GLY A 55 26.50 3.17 -30.03
CA GLY A 55 25.13 2.84 -30.44
C GLY A 55 24.23 2.22 -29.37
N ALA A 56 24.57 1.02 -28.87
CA ALA A 56 23.75 0.35 -27.85
C ALA A 56 23.67 1.11 -26.51
N PHE A 57 24.79 1.63 -26.02
CA PHE A 57 24.86 2.40 -24.77
C PHE A 57 24.19 3.77 -24.89
N TYR A 58 24.33 4.41 -26.05
CA TYR A 58 23.60 5.64 -26.39
C TYR A 58 22.10 5.38 -26.37
N GLN A 59 21.65 4.30 -27.02
CA GLN A 59 20.23 3.93 -27.04
C GLN A 59 19.68 3.65 -25.64
N TRP A 60 20.46 3.00 -24.76
CA TRP A 60 20.04 2.79 -23.37
C TRP A 60 19.94 4.09 -22.59
N THR A 61 20.95 4.96 -22.69
CA THR A 61 20.93 6.27 -22.02
C THR A 61 19.80 7.15 -22.56
N PHE A 62 19.55 7.08 -23.87
CA PHE A 62 18.47 7.78 -24.56
C PHE A 62 17.09 7.34 -24.06
N HIS A 63 16.88 6.02 -23.88
CA HIS A 63 15.67 5.45 -23.30
C HIS A 63 15.67 5.47 -21.76
N LYS A 64 16.45 6.35 -21.10
CA LYS A 64 16.50 6.47 -19.63
C LYS A 64 16.74 5.12 -18.92
N PHE A 65 17.58 4.28 -19.51
CA PHE A 65 17.89 2.91 -19.06
C PHE A 65 16.67 1.99 -18.89
N TYR A 66 15.56 2.30 -19.57
CA TYR A 66 14.30 1.56 -19.50
C TYR A 66 13.68 1.47 -18.08
N PHE A 67 14.11 2.34 -17.15
CA PHE A 67 13.58 2.31 -15.79
C PHE A 67 12.08 2.58 -15.78
N ASP A 68 11.62 3.57 -16.54
CA ASP A 68 10.21 3.94 -16.61
C ASP A 68 9.33 2.77 -17.07
N GLU A 69 9.78 2.02 -18.07
CA GLU A 69 9.10 0.84 -18.61
C GLU A 69 9.04 -0.30 -17.58
N ILE A 70 10.13 -0.53 -16.85
CA ILE A 70 10.18 -1.52 -15.76
C ILE A 70 9.22 -1.11 -14.64
N TYR A 71 9.22 0.15 -14.22
CA TYR A 71 8.29 0.66 -13.22
C TYR A 71 6.83 0.49 -13.65
N LEU A 72 6.51 0.84 -14.90
CA LEU A 72 5.17 0.67 -15.45
C LEU A 72 4.77 -0.81 -15.56
N PHE A 73 5.70 -1.68 -15.94
CA PHE A 73 5.46 -3.13 -16.01
C PHE A 73 5.14 -3.71 -14.62
N ILE A 74 5.98 -3.42 -13.63
CA ILE A 74 5.79 -3.89 -12.26
C ILE A 74 4.45 -3.38 -11.73
N THR A 75 4.21 -2.08 -11.85
CA THR A 75 3.02 -1.45 -11.26
C THR A 75 1.74 -1.94 -11.95
N LYS A 76 1.66 -1.83 -13.28
CA LYS A 76 0.42 -2.16 -14.00
C LYS A 76 0.18 -3.65 -14.09
N LYS A 77 1.21 -4.43 -14.41
CA LYS A 77 1.02 -5.86 -14.70
C LYS A 77 1.07 -6.73 -13.45
N ILE A 78 2.04 -6.47 -12.56
CA ILE A 78 2.19 -7.30 -11.36
C ILE A 78 1.23 -6.82 -10.28
N ILE A 79 1.31 -5.55 -9.87
CA ILE A 79 0.50 -5.05 -8.74
C ILE A 79 -0.97 -5.01 -9.12
N PHE A 80 -1.34 -4.27 -10.16
CA PHE A 80 -2.75 -4.13 -10.53
C PHE A 80 -3.31 -5.37 -11.26
N GLY A 81 -2.53 -5.99 -12.14
CA GLY A 81 -2.99 -7.12 -12.93
C GLY A 81 -3.15 -8.42 -12.14
N ILE A 82 -2.25 -8.70 -11.20
CA ILE A 82 -2.26 -9.98 -10.47
C ILE A 82 -2.79 -9.77 -9.05
N LEU A 83 -2.11 -8.94 -8.26
CA LEU A 83 -2.41 -8.83 -6.83
C LEU A 83 -3.77 -8.19 -6.58
N ALA A 84 -4.02 -7.02 -7.18
CA ALA A 84 -5.30 -6.33 -7.00
C ALA A 84 -6.48 -7.13 -7.56
N ALA A 85 -6.29 -7.81 -8.70
CA ALA A 85 -7.32 -8.67 -9.28
C ALA A 85 -7.66 -9.86 -8.38
N ALA A 86 -6.66 -10.51 -7.77
CA ALA A 86 -6.88 -11.62 -6.85
C ALA A 86 -7.63 -11.18 -5.59
N ILE A 87 -7.26 -10.03 -5.02
CA ILE A 87 -7.93 -9.46 -3.84
C ILE A 87 -9.36 -9.06 -4.18
N ALA A 88 -9.58 -8.40 -5.32
CA ALA A 88 -10.92 -8.01 -5.77
C ALA A 88 -11.82 -9.21 -6.03
N TRP A 89 -11.26 -10.31 -6.58
CA TRP A 89 -11.98 -11.56 -6.73
C TRP A 89 -12.36 -12.15 -5.36
N PHE A 90 -11.41 -12.20 -4.42
CA PHE A 90 -11.69 -12.72 -3.08
C PHE A 90 -12.79 -11.93 -2.36
N ASP A 91 -12.72 -10.60 -2.37
CA ASP A 91 -13.74 -9.74 -1.76
C ASP A 91 -15.11 -9.98 -2.39
N LYS A 92 -15.19 -9.96 -3.73
CA LYS A 92 -16.45 -10.11 -4.45
C LYS A 92 -17.10 -11.49 -4.31
N TYR A 93 -16.32 -12.56 -4.19
CA TYR A 93 -16.87 -13.92 -4.17
C TYR A 93 -16.95 -14.52 -2.78
N VAL A 94 -16.00 -14.23 -1.90
CA VAL A 94 -15.95 -14.83 -0.56
C VAL A 94 -16.61 -13.93 0.46
N VAL A 95 -16.21 -12.66 0.51
CA VAL A 95 -16.72 -11.72 1.53
C VAL A 95 -18.19 -11.37 1.24
N ASP A 96 -18.53 -11.06 0.00
CA ASP A 96 -19.91 -10.74 -0.38
C ASP A 96 -20.85 -11.93 -0.17
N ALA A 97 -20.44 -13.13 -0.60
CA ALA A 97 -21.24 -14.35 -0.41
C ALA A 97 -21.43 -14.67 1.09
N PHE A 98 -20.41 -14.44 1.91
CA PHE A 98 -20.52 -14.58 3.36
C PHE A 98 -21.56 -13.61 3.94
N MET A 99 -21.53 -12.34 3.56
CA MET A 99 -22.51 -11.36 4.02
C MET A 99 -23.95 -11.70 3.59
N ILE A 100 -24.13 -12.12 2.35
CA ILE A 100 -25.43 -12.62 1.87
C ILE A 100 -25.89 -13.84 2.70
N GLY A 101 -24.96 -14.75 3.01
CA GLY A 101 -25.21 -15.90 3.86
C GLY A 101 -25.70 -15.53 5.25
N VAL A 102 -25.03 -14.59 5.91
CA VAL A 102 -25.44 -14.05 7.22
C VAL A 102 -26.85 -13.46 7.13
N GLY A 103 -27.13 -12.63 6.12
CA GLY A 103 -28.45 -12.04 5.91
C GLY A 103 -29.55 -13.11 5.72
N ASN A 104 -29.27 -14.14 4.93
CA ASN A 104 -30.20 -15.26 4.71
C ASN A 104 -30.50 -16.03 5.99
N VAL A 105 -29.47 -16.29 6.82
CA VAL A 105 -29.65 -16.94 8.12
C VAL A 105 -30.51 -16.07 9.04
N THR A 106 -30.23 -14.78 9.14
CA THR A 106 -31.05 -13.85 9.93
C THR A 106 -32.50 -13.80 9.46
N MET A 107 -32.75 -13.76 8.15
CA MET A 107 -34.10 -13.80 7.59
C MET A 107 -34.80 -15.13 7.89
N ALA A 108 -34.10 -16.26 7.79
CA ALA A 108 -34.65 -17.58 8.11
C ALA A 108 -35.06 -17.66 9.59
N PHE A 109 -34.21 -17.20 10.51
CA PHE A 109 -34.55 -17.10 11.93
C PHE A 109 -35.74 -16.18 12.18
N SER A 110 -35.76 -15.01 11.55
CA SER A 110 -36.87 -14.06 11.66
C SER A 110 -38.19 -14.67 11.19
N ASN A 111 -38.19 -15.39 10.05
CA ASN A 111 -39.38 -16.05 9.53
C ASN A 111 -39.89 -17.17 10.46
N GLN A 112 -39.01 -17.91 11.12
CA GLN A 112 -39.42 -18.89 12.13
C GLN A 112 -40.06 -18.23 13.36
N ILE A 113 -39.47 -17.14 13.86
CA ILE A 113 -39.98 -16.43 15.05
C ILE A 113 -41.27 -15.66 14.74
N LYS A 114 -41.42 -15.13 13.52
CA LYS A 114 -42.59 -14.35 13.11
C LYS A 114 -43.91 -15.10 13.31
N GLY A 115 -43.92 -16.43 13.16
CA GLY A 115 -45.10 -17.27 13.39
C GLY A 115 -45.57 -17.33 14.85
N ILE A 116 -44.73 -16.98 15.82
CA ILE A 116 -45.10 -16.93 17.24
C ILE A 116 -46.07 -15.77 17.51
N GLN A 117 -46.08 -14.74 16.66
CA GLN A 117 -46.99 -13.61 16.76
C GLN A 117 -48.27 -13.89 15.97
N SER A 118 -49.30 -14.41 16.64
CA SER A 118 -50.59 -14.75 16.02
C SER A 118 -51.50 -13.55 15.75
N GLY A 119 -51.20 -12.39 16.37
CA GLY A 119 -52.04 -11.19 16.31
C GLY A 119 -53.33 -11.26 17.15
N LYS A 120 -53.59 -12.38 17.83
CA LYS A 120 -54.77 -12.54 18.71
C LYS A 120 -54.42 -12.14 20.14
N VAL A 121 -55.14 -11.17 20.69
CA VAL A 121 -54.92 -10.66 22.06
C VAL A 121 -54.96 -11.78 23.13
N GLN A 122 -55.78 -12.80 22.92
CA GLN A 122 -55.91 -13.94 23.84
C GLN A 122 -54.61 -14.76 23.97
N ASP A 123 -53.87 -14.97 22.89
CA ASP A 123 -52.63 -15.76 22.91
C ASP A 123 -51.54 -15.00 23.69
N TYR A 124 -51.47 -13.67 23.56
CA TYR A 124 -50.60 -12.82 24.36
C TYR A 124 -50.97 -12.83 25.85
N ALA A 125 -52.27 -12.81 26.17
CA ALA A 125 -52.74 -12.88 27.55
C ALA A 125 -52.37 -14.23 28.21
N MET A 126 -52.50 -15.35 27.49
CA MET A 126 -52.05 -16.66 27.99
C MET A 126 -50.53 -16.71 28.22
N ALA A 127 -49.73 -16.19 27.29
CA ALA A 127 -48.28 -16.11 27.43
C ALA A 127 -47.87 -15.25 28.64
N PHE A 128 -48.56 -14.13 28.88
CA PHE A 128 -48.31 -13.25 30.02
C PHE A 128 -48.57 -13.96 31.36
N VAL A 129 -49.74 -14.57 31.53
CA VAL A 129 -50.09 -15.29 32.77
C VAL A 129 -49.12 -16.45 33.00
N GLY A 130 -48.81 -17.24 31.95
CA GLY A 130 -47.82 -18.32 32.04
C GLY A 130 -46.44 -17.81 32.47
N GLY A 131 -45.99 -16.68 31.91
CA GLY A 131 -44.72 -16.05 32.27
C GLY A 131 -44.66 -15.62 33.74
N VAL A 132 -45.72 -15.01 34.26
CA VAL A 132 -45.81 -14.61 35.68
C VAL A 132 -45.73 -15.82 36.60
N VAL A 133 -46.43 -16.90 36.26
CA VAL A 133 -46.44 -18.15 37.03
C VAL A 133 -45.05 -18.80 37.06
N VAL A 134 -44.36 -18.88 35.92
CA VAL A 134 -42.98 -19.40 35.84
C VAL A 134 -42.02 -18.53 36.65
N LEU A 135 -42.10 -17.21 36.53
CA LEU A 135 -41.26 -16.29 37.30
C LEU A 135 -41.50 -16.46 38.81
N ALA A 136 -42.76 -16.56 39.24
CA ALA A 136 -43.10 -16.79 40.65
C ALA A 136 -42.51 -18.12 41.16
N MET A 137 -42.56 -19.20 40.38
CA MET A 137 -41.94 -20.48 40.73
C MET A 137 -40.41 -20.36 40.85
N VAL A 138 -39.76 -19.69 39.91
CA VAL A 138 -38.29 -19.49 39.94
C VAL A 138 -37.89 -18.69 41.17
N VAL A 139 -38.60 -17.60 41.47
CA VAL A 139 -38.34 -16.77 42.66
C VAL A 139 -38.56 -17.56 43.94
N PHE A 140 -39.66 -18.32 44.03
CA PHE A 140 -39.96 -19.13 45.21
C PHE A 140 -38.91 -20.24 45.41
N TYR A 141 -38.47 -20.89 44.32
CA TYR A 141 -37.40 -21.88 44.36
C TYR A 141 -36.07 -21.29 44.84
N ILE A 142 -35.69 -20.11 44.34
CA ILE A 142 -34.47 -19.40 44.80
C ILE A 142 -34.61 -18.97 46.27
N TRP A 143 -35.80 -18.62 46.72
CA TRP A 143 -36.03 -18.17 48.10
C TRP A 143 -35.98 -19.32 49.11
N ILE A 144 -36.38 -20.53 48.70
CA ILE A 144 -36.46 -21.70 49.59
C ILE A 144 -35.17 -22.50 49.69
N ASN A 145 -34.22 -22.28 48.77
CA ASN A 145 -33.00 -23.06 48.61
C ASN A 145 -31.76 -22.17 48.69
#